data_AF-A2F6V3-F1
#
_entry.id   AF-A2F6V3-F1
#
_cell.length_a   1.000
_cell.length_b   1.000
_cell.length_c   1.000
_cell.angle_alpha   90.00
_cell.angle_beta   90.00
_cell.angle_gamma   90.00
#
_symmetry.space_group_name_H-M   'P 1'
#
loop_
_entity.id
_entity.type
_entity.pdbx_description
1 polymer ?
#
loop_
_entity_poly.entity_id
_entity_poly.type
_entity_poly.pdbx_seq_one_letter_code
_entity_poly.pdbx_strand_id
1 'polypeptide(L)'
;MNTSYHKITSYAGYLISSPTGTGIMNFTTASNSSSTKYAVISNTGNFKITKCNYLNNEFRASNWAIIFCSTSIRYSNCSFIGNKGNYLFYEKPIIDNCYFDENNFTQTVNDDPVTFESIQPFDFHISHYSTYFCSAKKLELNKSKSYKKYEEDELDLEDIKCIINNVYKTSFVEAVNLSSSTE
;
A
#
# COMPACT_ATOMS: atom_id res chain seq x y z
N MET A 1 1.17 -1.81 7.46
CA MET A 1 1.48 -0.59 8.22
C MET A 1 0.49 0.49 7.86
N ASN A 2 -0.34 0.87 8.83
CA ASN A 2 -1.28 1.98 8.74
C ASN A 2 -0.95 2.92 9.90
N THR A 3 -0.74 4.20 9.63
CA THR A 3 -0.39 5.19 10.65
C THR A 3 -1.42 6.29 10.79
N SER A 4 -2.66 6.05 10.36
CA SER A 4 -3.78 6.95 10.53
C SER A 4 -3.73 7.57 11.93
N TYR A 5 -3.80 8.89 12.02
CA TYR A 5 -3.80 9.70 13.24
C TYR A 5 -2.45 10.02 13.90
N HIS A 6 -1.30 9.64 13.31
CA HIS A 6 0.01 10.03 13.85
C HIS A 6 0.65 11.24 13.14
N LYS A 7 1.13 12.22 13.92
CA LYS A 7 1.91 13.38 13.43
C LYS A 7 3.38 12.99 13.23
N ILE A 8 3.66 12.09 12.30
CA ILE A 8 5.03 11.69 11.99
C ILE A 8 5.62 12.66 10.95
N THR A 9 6.74 13.29 11.29
CA THR A 9 7.37 14.27 10.39
C THR A 9 8.15 13.61 9.26
N SER A 10 8.70 12.42 9.50
CA SER A 10 9.61 11.72 8.60
C SER A 10 9.34 10.22 8.57
N TYR A 11 9.26 9.64 7.37
CA TYR A 11 9.12 8.20 7.14
C TYR A 11 7.91 7.59 7.88
N ALA A 12 6.75 8.23 7.71
CA ALA A 12 5.53 7.87 8.43
C ALA A 12 5.01 6.47 8.16
N GLY A 13 5.31 5.88 7.00
CA GLY A 13 4.98 4.49 6.70
C GLY A 13 6.03 3.55 7.29
N TYR A 14 7.25 3.62 6.76
CA TYR A 14 8.42 2.89 7.25
C TYR A 14 9.73 3.40 6.66
N LEU A 15 10.85 2.99 7.26
CA LEU A 15 12.20 3.20 6.74
C LEU A 15 12.97 1.88 6.79
N ILE A 16 13.51 1.49 5.65
CA ILE A 16 14.55 0.46 5.56
C ILE A 16 15.78 1.12 4.97
N SER A 17 16.83 1.22 5.78
CA SER A 17 18.09 1.86 5.39
C SER A 17 19.27 0.92 5.51
N SER A 18 20.15 0.97 4.51
CA SER A 18 21.50 0.39 4.56
C SER A 18 21.54 -1.12 4.89
N PRO A 19 20.75 -1.97 4.20
CA PRO A 19 20.90 -3.41 4.38
C PRO A 19 22.30 -3.85 3.93
N THR A 20 22.89 -4.81 4.64
CA THR A 20 24.16 -5.43 4.24
C THR A 20 23.98 -6.52 3.20
N GLY A 21 22.74 -6.96 2.94
CA GLY A 21 22.39 -8.00 1.98
C GLY A 21 21.21 -7.62 1.07
N THR A 22 20.79 -8.55 0.22
CA THR A 22 19.58 -8.37 -0.60
C THR A 22 18.36 -8.76 0.23
N GLY A 23 17.44 -7.82 0.43
CA GLY A 23 16.18 -8.08 1.13
C GLY A 23 15.01 -8.32 0.17
N ILE A 24 13.97 -8.97 0.69
CA ILE A 24 12.69 -9.18 0.00
C ILE A 24 11.58 -8.65 0.89
N MET A 25 10.79 -7.70 0.38
CA MET A 25 9.53 -7.30 0.99
C MET A 25 8.40 -7.87 0.15
N ASN A 26 7.51 -8.64 0.79
CA ASN A 26 6.42 -9.32 0.11
C ASN A 26 5.14 -9.18 0.92
N PHE A 27 4.00 -9.05 0.25
CA PHE A 27 2.67 -8.99 0.88
C PHE A 27 2.53 -7.94 1.99
N THR A 28 3.15 -6.77 1.79
CA THR A 28 3.08 -5.65 2.72
C THR A 28 2.18 -4.55 2.17
N THR A 29 1.41 -3.92 3.05
CA THR A 29 0.66 -2.71 2.71
C THR A 29 1.13 -1.53 3.55
N ALA A 30 1.43 -0.40 2.91
CA ALA A 30 1.66 0.89 3.55
C ALA A 30 0.51 1.83 3.18
N SER A 31 -0.26 2.28 4.18
CA SER A 31 -1.50 3.00 3.92
C SER A 31 -1.81 4.11 4.90
N ASN A 32 -2.54 5.13 4.44
CA ASN A 32 -3.02 6.25 5.26
C ASN A 32 -1.89 6.91 6.09
N SER A 33 -0.68 6.92 5.54
CA SER A 33 0.49 7.52 6.18
C SER A 33 0.77 8.89 5.59
N SER A 34 1.12 9.85 6.45
CA SER A 34 1.42 11.21 6.01
C SER A 34 2.68 11.75 6.67
N SER A 35 3.52 12.46 5.92
CA SER A 35 4.71 13.14 6.46
C SER A 35 4.96 14.50 5.81
N THR A 36 5.81 15.31 6.46
CA THR A 36 6.01 16.73 6.10
C THR A 36 7.48 17.13 5.89
N LYS A 37 8.46 16.25 6.14
CA LYS A 37 9.89 16.61 6.09
C LYS A 37 10.72 15.87 5.05
N TYR A 38 10.65 14.54 4.98
CA TYR A 38 11.50 13.73 4.08
C TYR A 38 10.69 12.91 3.08
N ALA A 39 10.13 11.78 3.49
CA ALA A 39 9.25 10.96 2.67
C ALA A 39 8.24 10.26 3.56
N VAL A 40 7.22 9.63 2.99
CA VAL A 40 6.34 8.73 3.75
C VAL A 40 7.05 7.38 3.92
N ILE A 41 7.71 6.91 2.88
CA ILE A 41 8.41 5.62 2.86
C ILE A 41 9.86 5.84 2.45
N SER A 42 10.79 5.10 3.04
CA SER A 42 12.18 5.05 2.59
C SER A 42 12.63 3.60 2.38
N ASN A 43 13.12 3.32 1.18
CA ASN A 43 13.74 2.07 0.81
C ASN A 43 15.13 2.37 0.24
N THR A 44 16.22 2.06 0.94
CA THR A 44 17.57 2.20 0.37
C THR A 44 18.32 0.89 0.38
N GLY A 45 19.15 0.67 -0.64
CA GLY A 45 19.89 -0.58 -0.84
C GLY A 45 19.19 -1.54 -1.81
N ASN A 46 19.61 -2.81 -1.80
CA ASN A 46 19.12 -3.80 -2.76
C ASN A 46 17.91 -4.56 -2.21
N PHE A 47 16.72 -4.11 -2.61
CA PHE A 47 15.46 -4.77 -2.26
C PHE A 47 14.67 -5.19 -3.49
N LYS A 48 14.07 -6.37 -3.37
CA LYS A 48 12.96 -6.80 -4.23
C LYS A 48 11.66 -6.58 -3.45
N ILE A 49 10.87 -5.61 -3.89
CA ILE A 49 9.56 -5.32 -3.34
C ILE A 49 8.55 -5.96 -4.28
N THR A 50 7.73 -6.88 -3.75
CA THR A 50 6.77 -7.61 -4.57
C THR A 50 5.42 -7.77 -3.88
N LYS A 51 4.33 -7.73 -4.65
CA LYS A 51 2.97 -7.94 -4.12
C LYS A 51 2.62 -6.99 -2.96
N CYS A 52 3.13 -5.76 -3.01
CA CYS A 52 2.94 -4.75 -1.99
C CYS A 52 1.93 -3.68 -2.42
N ASN A 53 1.22 -3.08 -1.48
CA ASN A 53 0.24 -2.02 -1.74
C ASN A 53 0.64 -0.71 -1.04
N TYR A 54 0.53 0.39 -1.77
CA TYR A 54 0.81 1.74 -1.30
C TYR A 54 -0.46 2.58 -1.49
N LEU A 55 -1.23 2.75 -0.41
CA LEU A 55 -2.60 3.24 -0.47
C LEU A 55 -2.78 4.57 0.29
N ASN A 56 -3.28 5.60 -0.37
CA ASN A 56 -3.65 6.86 0.29
C ASN A 56 -2.53 7.49 1.14
N ASN A 57 -1.27 7.36 0.70
CA ASN A 57 -0.15 8.00 1.38
C ASN A 57 -0.02 9.45 0.92
N GLU A 58 0.29 10.36 1.85
CA GLU A 58 0.36 11.80 1.58
C GLU A 58 1.71 12.39 1.98
N PHE A 59 2.38 13.06 1.04
CA PHE A 59 3.56 13.86 1.33
C PHE A 59 3.30 15.35 1.03
N ARG A 60 3.48 16.21 2.04
CA ARG A 60 3.07 17.63 1.96
C ARG A 60 4.20 18.63 1.71
N ALA A 61 5.46 18.21 1.71
CA ALA A 61 6.57 19.11 1.41
C ALA A 61 6.90 19.10 -0.09
N SER A 62 7.51 20.18 -0.56
CA SER A 62 7.65 20.44 -1.99
C SER A 62 8.84 19.74 -2.67
N ASN A 63 9.88 19.42 -1.91
CA ASN A 63 11.20 19.08 -2.46
C ASN A 63 11.52 17.58 -2.44
N TRP A 64 10.56 16.75 -2.05
CA TRP A 64 10.77 15.32 -1.91
C TRP A 64 9.57 14.53 -2.43
N ALA A 65 9.75 13.22 -2.46
CA ALA A 65 8.74 12.28 -2.94
C ALA A 65 8.02 11.58 -1.79
N ILE A 66 6.88 10.96 -2.10
CA ILE A 66 6.16 10.07 -1.19
C ILE A 66 7.05 8.88 -0.80
N ILE A 67 7.78 8.34 -1.78
CA ILE A 67 8.69 7.21 -1.61
C ILE A 67 10.12 7.67 -1.93
N PHE A 68 10.98 7.69 -0.92
CA PHE A 68 12.41 7.79 -1.11
C PHE A 68 12.95 6.40 -1.46
N CYS A 69 13.46 6.20 -2.67
CA CYS A 69 14.05 4.94 -3.07
C CYS A 69 15.33 5.11 -3.89
N SER A 70 16.23 4.14 -3.84
CA SER A 70 17.40 4.06 -4.72
C SER A 70 17.06 3.42 -6.07
N THR A 71 17.78 3.82 -7.12
CA THR A 71 17.61 3.27 -8.49
C THR A 71 17.68 1.74 -8.62
N SER A 72 18.36 1.04 -7.70
CA SER A 72 18.49 -0.43 -7.72
C SER A 72 17.26 -1.19 -7.22
N ILE A 73 16.26 -0.49 -6.67
CA ILE A 73 15.07 -1.13 -6.10
C ILE A 73 14.10 -1.53 -7.20
N ARG A 74 13.60 -2.75 -7.09
CA ARG A 74 12.56 -3.28 -7.97
C ARG A 74 11.22 -3.38 -7.24
N TYR A 75 10.20 -2.76 -7.81
CA TYR A 75 8.80 -2.99 -7.45
C TYR A 75 8.18 -3.91 -8.51
N SER A 76 7.58 -5.01 -8.06
CA SER A 76 7.04 -6.05 -8.94
C SER A 76 5.67 -6.52 -8.48
N ASN A 77 4.64 -6.48 -9.32
CA ASN A 77 3.28 -6.84 -8.88
C ASN A 77 2.82 -5.96 -7.71
N CYS A 78 3.13 -4.66 -7.70
CA CYS A 78 2.74 -3.75 -6.63
C CYS A 78 1.58 -2.85 -7.06
N SER A 79 0.88 -2.25 -6.11
CA SER A 79 -0.14 -1.24 -6.38
C SER A 79 0.18 0.09 -5.69
N PHE A 80 -0.10 1.19 -6.39
CA PHE A 80 0.02 2.56 -5.91
C PHE A 80 -1.31 3.25 -6.19
N ILE A 81 -2.14 3.42 -5.15
CA ILE A 81 -3.51 3.91 -5.31
C ILE A 81 -3.77 5.08 -4.37
N GLY A 82 -4.33 6.18 -4.87
CA GLY A 82 -4.80 7.30 -4.05
C GLY A 82 -3.68 8.12 -3.37
N ASN A 83 -2.41 7.95 -3.76
CA ASN A 83 -1.29 8.64 -3.13
C ASN A 83 -1.22 10.10 -3.58
N LYS A 84 -0.82 11.01 -2.68
CA LYS A 84 -0.82 12.46 -2.90
C LYS A 84 0.52 13.10 -2.53
N GLY A 85 1.06 13.95 -3.40
CA GLY A 85 2.30 14.68 -3.13
C GLY A 85 2.84 15.34 -4.40
N ASN A 86 4.07 15.85 -4.39
CA ASN A 86 4.67 16.39 -5.62
C ASN A 86 5.19 15.29 -6.54
N TYR A 87 5.84 14.28 -5.94
CA TYR A 87 6.47 13.17 -6.64
C TYR A 87 6.11 11.84 -5.98
N LEU A 88 5.95 10.76 -6.75
CA LEU A 88 5.77 9.43 -6.19
C LEU A 88 7.12 8.84 -5.72
N PHE A 89 8.14 8.84 -6.58
CA PHE A 89 9.48 8.33 -6.29
C PHE A 89 10.53 9.43 -6.33
N TYR A 90 11.50 9.37 -5.43
CA TYR A 90 12.61 10.33 -5.40
C TYR A 90 13.67 10.03 -6.48
N GLU A 91 14.07 8.78 -6.66
CA GLU A 91 14.86 8.32 -7.81
C GLU A 91 14.04 7.30 -8.61
N LYS A 92 14.34 7.17 -9.90
CA LYS A 92 13.67 6.20 -10.78
C LYS A 92 13.96 4.76 -10.37
N PRO A 93 12.98 4.01 -9.85
CA PRO A 93 13.16 2.59 -9.55
C PRO A 93 12.93 1.73 -10.79
N ILE A 94 13.15 0.42 -10.66
CA ILE A 94 12.69 -0.57 -11.63
C ILE A 94 11.22 -0.91 -11.30
N ILE A 95 10.32 -0.64 -12.23
CA ILE A 95 8.90 -0.97 -12.13
C ILE A 95 8.58 -2.14 -13.05
N ASP A 96 7.92 -3.16 -12.52
CA ASP A 96 7.53 -4.37 -13.24
C ASP A 96 6.12 -4.79 -12.82
N ASN A 97 5.22 -5.00 -13.78
CA ASN A 97 3.84 -5.41 -13.54
C ASN A 97 3.15 -4.65 -12.37
N CYS A 98 3.21 -3.32 -12.32
CA CYS A 98 2.60 -2.54 -11.23
C CYS A 98 1.34 -1.79 -11.67
N TYR A 99 0.42 -1.59 -10.72
CA TYR A 99 -0.83 -0.87 -10.92
C TYR A 99 -0.78 0.52 -10.29
N PHE A 100 -1.21 1.53 -11.04
CA PHE A 100 -1.31 2.92 -10.60
C PHE A 100 -2.72 3.43 -10.87
N ASP A 101 -3.36 4.02 -9.86
CA ASP A 101 -4.73 4.55 -9.99
C ASP A 101 -5.02 5.65 -8.95
N GLU A 102 -5.90 6.59 -9.31
CA GLU A 102 -6.36 7.69 -8.45
C GLU A 102 -5.24 8.49 -7.72
N ASN A 103 -4.00 8.46 -8.21
CA ASN A 103 -2.90 9.20 -7.58
C ASN A 103 -2.91 10.67 -8.02
N ASN A 104 -2.54 11.57 -7.13
CA ASN A 104 -2.42 13.00 -7.39
C ASN A 104 -1.00 13.47 -7.09
N PHE A 105 -0.17 13.47 -8.12
CA PHE A 105 1.18 14.01 -8.08
C PHE A 105 1.50 14.78 -9.35
N THR A 106 2.42 15.75 -9.26
CA THR A 106 2.85 16.56 -10.40
C THR A 106 3.68 15.74 -11.38
N GLN A 107 4.55 14.87 -10.87
CA GLN A 107 5.36 13.94 -11.66
C GLN A 107 5.53 12.62 -10.92
N THR A 108 5.80 11.54 -11.66
CA THR A 108 5.99 10.22 -11.03
C THR A 108 7.36 10.08 -10.37
N VAL A 109 8.41 10.59 -11.01
CA VAL A 109 9.78 10.59 -10.47
C VAL A 109 10.25 12.04 -10.31
N ASN A 110 10.95 12.35 -9.22
CA ASN A 110 11.54 13.68 -9.03
C ASN A 110 12.63 13.94 -10.08
N ASP A 111 12.62 15.14 -10.66
CA ASP A 111 13.57 15.61 -11.69
C ASP A 111 13.67 14.72 -12.95
N ASP A 112 12.75 13.76 -13.14
CA ASP A 112 12.68 12.87 -14.30
C ASP A 112 11.21 12.73 -14.75
N PRO A 113 10.80 13.32 -15.89
CA PRO A 113 9.40 13.34 -16.35
C PRO A 113 8.95 12.00 -16.95
N VAL A 114 9.47 10.88 -16.46
CA VAL A 114 9.06 9.54 -16.85
C VAL A 114 7.67 9.23 -16.28
N THR A 115 6.89 8.52 -17.08
CA THR A 115 5.63 7.90 -16.67
C THR A 115 5.77 6.39 -16.72
N PHE A 116 5.03 5.68 -15.87
CA PHE A 116 4.96 4.22 -15.89
C PHE A 116 3.59 3.81 -16.42
N GLU A 117 3.58 2.83 -17.33
CA GLU A 117 2.33 2.21 -17.77
C GLU A 117 1.76 1.38 -16.61
N SER A 118 0.50 1.62 -16.30
CA SER A 118 -0.26 0.83 -15.33
C SER A 118 -0.69 -0.47 -15.99
N ILE A 119 -0.53 -1.59 -15.29
CA ILE A 119 -1.11 -2.85 -15.76
C ILE A 119 -2.63 -2.76 -15.76
N GLN A 120 -3.29 -3.44 -16.69
CA GLN A 120 -4.75 -3.52 -16.74
C GLN A 120 -5.18 -4.95 -17.09
N PRO A 121 -6.20 -5.51 -16.41
CA PRO A 121 -6.93 -4.95 -15.26
C PRO A 121 -6.10 -5.01 -13.96
N PHE A 122 -6.56 -4.34 -12.90
CA PHE A 122 -6.00 -4.50 -11.56
C PHE A 122 -5.97 -5.99 -11.17
N ASP A 123 -4.79 -6.52 -10.87
CA ASP A 123 -4.66 -7.88 -10.37
C ASP A 123 -5.16 -7.93 -8.92
N PHE A 124 -6.40 -8.40 -8.76
CA PHE A 124 -7.02 -8.60 -7.45
C PHE A 124 -6.19 -9.54 -6.54
N HIS A 125 -5.32 -10.40 -7.08
CA HIS A 125 -4.42 -11.23 -6.28
C HIS A 125 -3.22 -10.47 -5.68
N ILE A 126 -2.95 -9.23 -6.11
CA ILE A 126 -2.01 -8.30 -5.45
C ILE A 126 -2.66 -7.70 -4.17
N SER A 127 -3.99 -7.66 -4.13
CA SER A 127 -4.74 -7.15 -2.99
C SER A 127 -4.90 -8.21 -1.89
N HIS A 128 -3.82 -8.48 -1.17
CA HIS A 128 -3.90 -9.11 0.15
C HIS A 128 -4.69 -8.22 1.17
N TYR A 129 -5.10 -7.02 0.75
CA TYR A 129 -6.08 -6.13 1.39
C TYR A 129 -7.25 -5.76 0.44
N SER A 130 -7.73 -6.63 -0.45
CA SER A 130 -8.98 -6.33 -1.17
C SER A 130 -10.11 -6.19 -0.16
N THR A 131 -10.44 -4.94 0.16
CA THR A 131 -11.79 -4.59 0.61
C THR A 131 -12.83 -4.91 -0.46
N TYR A 132 -12.42 -5.30 -1.68
CA TYR A 132 -13.25 -5.77 -2.77
C TYR A 132 -14.13 -6.97 -2.40
N PHE A 133 -13.63 -7.91 -1.58
CA PHE A 133 -14.42 -9.01 -1.02
C PHE A 133 -14.83 -8.80 0.44
N CYS A 134 -14.44 -7.68 1.04
CA CYS A 134 -14.94 -7.27 2.33
C CYS A 134 -16.38 -6.78 2.14
N SER A 135 -17.32 -7.51 2.71
CA SER A 135 -18.75 -7.21 2.75
C SER A 135 -19.06 -5.80 3.25
N ALA A 136 -18.15 -5.18 4.01
CA ALA A 136 -18.22 -3.76 4.36
C ALA A 136 -18.29 -2.83 3.13
N LYS A 137 -17.97 -3.28 1.91
CA LYS A 137 -18.18 -2.50 0.68
C LYS A 137 -19.63 -2.52 0.15
N LYS A 138 -20.52 -3.38 0.68
CA LYS A 138 -21.97 -3.15 0.54
C LYS A 138 -22.46 -1.92 1.34
N LEU A 139 -21.59 -1.23 2.10
CA LEU A 139 -21.92 0.07 2.71
C LEU A 139 -22.06 1.23 1.71
N GLU A 140 -21.64 1.15 0.45
CA GLU A 140 -21.87 2.26 -0.49
C GLU A 140 -23.37 2.51 -0.75
N LEU A 141 -24.23 1.51 -0.54
CA LEU A 141 -25.68 1.69 -0.48
C LEU A 141 -26.15 2.51 0.74
N ASN A 142 -25.38 2.53 1.84
CA ASN A 142 -25.70 3.23 3.09
C ASN A 142 -25.06 4.63 3.21
N LYS A 143 -24.09 4.99 2.36
CA LYS A 143 -23.40 6.31 2.39
C LYS A 143 -24.21 7.49 1.83
N SER A 144 -25.39 7.26 1.25
CA SER A 144 -26.28 8.37 0.83
C SER A 144 -26.81 9.21 2.00
N LYS A 145 -26.54 8.82 3.26
CA LYS A 145 -26.89 9.58 4.46
C LYS A 145 -25.63 10.10 5.15
N SER A 146 -25.43 11.41 5.01
CA SER A 146 -24.61 12.35 5.79
C SER A 146 -23.71 11.79 6.89
N TYR A 147 -22.46 12.23 6.89
CA TYR A 147 -21.53 12.34 8.03
C TYR A 147 -22.25 12.48 9.40
N LYS A 148 -22.53 11.35 10.07
CA LYS A 148 -22.85 11.25 11.51
C LYS A 148 -22.93 9.78 11.91
N LYS A 149 -22.13 9.41 12.91
CA LYS A 149 -22.07 8.14 13.65
C LYS A 149 -21.81 6.88 12.80
N TYR A 150 -20.55 6.48 12.76
CA TYR A 150 -20.20 5.08 12.70
C TYR A 150 -20.55 4.46 14.07
N GLU A 151 -21.47 3.50 14.11
CA GLU A 151 -21.42 2.46 15.13
C GLU A 151 -20.53 1.34 14.57
N GLU A 152 -19.59 0.85 15.37
CA GLU A 152 -18.78 -0.33 15.03
C GLU A 152 -19.73 -1.52 14.87
N ASP A 153 -20.17 -1.80 13.64
CA ASP A 153 -20.78 -3.10 13.35
C ASP A 153 -19.68 -4.15 13.42
N GLU A 154 -19.85 -5.11 14.34
CA GLU A 154 -18.96 -6.23 14.59
C GLU A 154 -18.86 -7.10 13.32
N LEU A 155 -17.65 -7.43 12.88
CA LEU A 155 -17.45 -8.33 11.73
C LEU A 155 -18.06 -9.70 12.05
N ASP A 156 -19.00 -10.15 11.23
CA ASP A 156 -19.61 -11.46 11.43
C ASP A 156 -18.75 -12.59 10.86
N LEU A 157 -19.03 -13.83 11.29
CA LEU A 157 -18.24 -14.99 10.90
C LEU A 157 -18.32 -15.29 9.39
N GLU A 158 -19.41 -14.92 8.72
CA GLU A 158 -19.57 -15.14 7.28
C GLU A 158 -18.72 -14.15 6.47
N ASP A 159 -18.59 -12.92 6.95
CA ASP A 159 -17.66 -11.92 6.41
C ASP A 159 -16.22 -12.43 6.49
N ILE A 160 -15.84 -13.00 7.63
CA ILE A 160 -14.50 -13.54 7.85
C ILE A 160 -14.25 -14.77 6.93
N LYS A 161 -15.22 -15.68 6.80
CA LYS A 161 -15.11 -16.83 5.88
C LYS A 161 -15.00 -16.41 4.42
N CYS A 162 -15.76 -15.39 4.01
CA CYS A 162 -15.72 -14.84 2.67
C CYS A 162 -14.34 -14.27 2.34
N ILE A 163 -13.77 -13.49 3.27
CA ILE A 163 -12.41 -12.95 3.13
C ILE A 163 -11.40 -14.10 3.03
N ILE A 164 -11.48 -15.10 3.91
CA ILE A 164 -10.53 -16.20 3.92
C ILE A 164 -10.55 -17.02 2.62
N ASN A 165 -11.74 -17.43 2.18
CA ASN A 165 -11.88 -18.25 0.98
C ASN A 165 -11.46 -17.50 -0.29
N ASN A 166 -11.77 -16.21 -0.40
CA ASN A 166 -11.51 -15.45 -1.63
C ASN A 166 -10.10 -14.85 -1.68
N VAL A 167 -9.54 -14.42 -0.54
CA VAL A 167 -8.21 -13.77 -0.49
C VAL A 167 -7.10 -14.81 -0.35
N TYR A 168 -7.24 -15.75 0.57
CA TYR A 168 -6.18 -16.72 0.88
C TYR A 168 -6.33 -18.05 0.11
N LYS A 169 -7.47 -18.27 -0.57
CA LYS A 169 -7.80 -19.52 -1.29
C LYS A 169 -7.57 -20.78 -0.44
N THR A 170 -7.74 -20.65 0.86
CA THR A 170 -7.55 -21.71 1.85
C THR A 170 -8.81 -21.77 2.71
N SER A 171 -9.05 -22.89 3.37
CA SER A 171 -10.22 -23.01 4.25
C SER A 171 -10.06 -22.15 5.50
N PHE A 172 -11.19 -21.74 6.11
CA PHE A 172 -11.21 -21.02 7.40
C PHE A 172 -10.35 -21.72 8.47
N VAL A 173 -10.44 -23.05 8.54
CA VAL A 173 -9.72 -23.87 9.52
C VAL A 173 -8.21 -23.83 9.27
N GLU A 174 -7.77 -23.89 8.01
CA GLU A 174 -6.35 -23.75 7.66
C GLU A 174 -5.84 -22.33 7.97
N ALA A 175 -6.60 -21.30 7.63
CA ALA A 175 -6.21 -19.90 7.86
C ALA A 175 -6.00 -19.58 9.35
N VAL A 176 -6.89 -20.07 10.23
CA VAL A 176 -6.77 -19.88 11.68
C VAL A 176 -5.58 -20.66 12.27
N ASN A 177 -5.14 -21.73 11.61
CA ASN A 177 -3.99 -22.54 12.03
C ASN A 177 -2.64 -22.04 11.46
N LEU A 178 -2.64 -21.12 10.49
CA LEU A 178 -1.41 -20.50 9.98
C LEU A 178 -0.76 -19.56 11.00
N SER A 179 -1.53 -18.99 11.93
CA SER A 179 -1.00 -18.15 13.02
C SER A 179 -0.44 -18.95 14.20
N SER A 180 -0.76 -20.24 14.32
CA SER A 180 -0.30 -21.12 15.40
C SER A 180 0.88 -22.01 15.02
N SER A 181 1.39 -21.90 13.79
CA SER A 181 2.50 -22.71 13.27
C SER A 181 3.86 -21.99 13.27
N THR A 182 3.97 -20.85 13.97
CA THR A 182 5.25 -20.25 14.37
C THR A 182 5.54 -20.57 15.83
N GLU A 183 6.00 -21.79 16.10
CA GLU A 183 6.85 -22.14 17.24
C GLU A 183 8.22 -22.59 16.74
#